data_AF-A0A662WRM7-F1
#
_entry.id   AF-A0A662WRM7-F1
#
_cell.length_a   1.000
_cell.length_b   1.000
_cell.length_c   1.000
_cell.angle_alpha   90.00
_cell.angle_beta   90.00
_cell.angle_gamma   90.00
#
_symmetry.space_group_name_H-M   'P 1'
#
loop_
_entity.id
_entity.type
_entity.pdbx_description
1 polymer ?
#
loop_
_entity_poly.entity_id
_entity_poly.type
_entity_poly.pdbx_seq_one_letter_code
_entity_poly.pdbx_strand_id
1 'polypeptide(L)'
;MSSYMNYVAAGFEANVAKADKLALIAKEIGCSLAQLAIAWCVSNEKVSTVILGASSIAQLDENLDALNFVDKLTPEIRARIDEIAAVKLQLPVPEARLVAMREQWL
;
A
#
# COMPACT_ATOMS: atom_id res chain seq x y z
N MET A 1 26.62 -1.63 10.48
CA MET A 1 25.51 -2.33 9.78
C MET A 1 24.99 -1.41 8.71
N SER A 2 24.89 -1.90 7.47
CA SER A 2 24.53 -1.07 6.30
C SER A 2 23.21 -0.33 6.53
N SER A 3 23.17 0.97 6.22
CA SER A 3 21.99 1.85 6.20
C SER A 3 20.74 1.17 5.59
N TYR A 4 20.98 0.28 4.63
CA TYR A 4 19.96 -0.53 3.94
C TYR A 4 19.12 -1.43 4.86
N MET A 5 19.70 -2.00 5.92
CA MET A 5 18.96 -2.90 6.83
C MET A 5 18.06 -2.14 7.80
N ASN A 6 18.38 -0.89 8.11
CA ASN A 6 17.52 -0.05 8.94
C ASN A 6 16.24 0.38 8.21
N TYR A 7 16.26 0.49 6.88
CA TYR A 7 15.06 0.77 6.07
C TYR A 7 14.03 -0.36 6.09
N VAL A 8 14.49 -1.62 6.21
CA VAL A 8 13.61 -2.80 6.18
C VAL A 8 13.14 -3.19 7.58
N ALA A 9 13.99 -2.99 8.60
CA ALA A 9 13.68 -3.40 9.97
C ALA A 9 12.85 -2.37 10.76
N ALA A 10 12.89 -1.08 10.40
CA ALA A 10 12.12 -0.06 11.11
C ALA A 10 10.62 -0.15 10.76
N GLY A 11 9.81 -0.57 11.73
CA GLY A 11 8.35 -0.48 11.63
C GLY A 11 7.62 -1.74 11.19
N PHE A 12 8.27 -2.91 11.10
CA PHE A 12 7.59 -4.18 10.78
C PHE A 12 6.43 -4.46 11.74
N GLU A 13 6.67 -4.43 13.06
CA GLU A 13 5.63 -4.67 14.07
C GLU A 13 4.48 -3.66 13.99
N ALA A 14 4.81 -2.39 13.74
CA ALA A 14 3.81 -1.35 13.55
C ALA A 14 2.96 -1.59 12.29
N ASN A 15 3.58 -2.06 11.20
CA ASN A 15 2.89 -2.38 9.96
C ASN A 15 2.00 -3.62 10.11
N VAL A 16 2.46 -4.65 10.82
CA VAL A 16 1.65 -5.83 11.16
C VAL A 16 0.44 -5.41 11.99
N ALA A 17 0.63 -4.59 13.03
CA ALA A 17 -0.47 -4.09 13.85
C ALA A 17 -1.49 -3.24 13.05
N LYS A 18 -1.05 -2.51 12.03
CA LYS A 18 -1.95 -1.82 11.09
C LYS A 18 -2.70 -2.80 10.21
N ALA A 19 -2.01 -3.81 9.66
CA ALA A 19 -2.63 -4.85 8.84
C ALA A 19 -3.72 -5.61 9.61
N ASP A 20 -3.50 -5.92 10.89
CA ASP A 20 -4.50 -6.57 11.75
C ASP A 20 -5.77 -5.72 11.91
N LYS A 21 -5.61 -4.40 12.08
CA LYS A 21 -6.75 -3.46 12.13
C LYS A 21 -7.50 -3.39 10.80
N LEU A 22 -6.77 -3.34 9.68
CA LEU A 22 -7.36 -3.36 8.34
C LEU A 22 -8.09 -4.68 8.06
N ALA A 23 -7.60 -5.80 8.59
CA ALA A 23 -8.25 -7.11 8.44
C ALA A 23 -9.64 -7.15 9.11
N LEU A 24 -9.88 -6.34 10.15
CA LEU A 24 -11.23 -6.20 10.74
C LEU A 24 -12.18 -5.52 9.75
N ILE A 25 -11.74 -4.45 9.07
CA ILE A 25 -12.52 -3.77 8.03
C ILE A 25 -12.77 -4.70 6.84
N ALA A 26 -11.76 -5.47 6.42
CA ALA A 26 -11.91 -6.44 5.33
C ALA A 26 -13.02 -7.46 5.63
N LYS A 27 -13.06 -7.97 6.89
CA LYS A 27 -14.12 -8.86 7.37
C LYS A 27 -15.51 -8.21 7.36
N GLU A 28 -15.62 -6.95 7.77
CA GLU A 28 -16.90 -6.20 7.72
C GLU A 28 -17.45 -6.10 6.29
N ILE A 29 -16.57 -5.91 5.30
CA ILE A 29 -16.92 -5.78 3.87
C ILE A 29 -17.15 -7.15 3.20
N GLY A 30 -16.65 -8.22 3.83
CA GLY A 30 -16.73 -9.60 3.36
C GLY A 30 -15.67 -9.97 2.32
N CYS A 31 -14.46 -9.42 2.42
CA CYS A 31 -13.33 -9.68 1.52
C CYS A 31 -12.06 -10.09 2.27
N SER A 32 -11.07 -10.62 1.55
CA SER A 32 -9.74 -10.84 2.12
C SER A 32 -8.99 -9.51 2.29
N LEU A 33 -7.98 -9.47 3.16
CA LEU A 33 -7.15 -8.26 3.33
C LEU A 33 -6.42 -7.89 2.03
N ALA A 34 -6.01 -8.89 1.24
CA ALA A 34 -5.39 -8.67 -0.07
C ALA A 34 -6.38 -8.02 -1.04
N GLN A 35 -7.61 -8.53 -1.10
CA GLN A 35 -8.68 -7.94 -1.91
C GLN A 35 -9.01 -6.51 -1.49
N LEU A 36 -9.07 -6.23 -0.18
CA LEU A 36 -9.29 -4.87 0.33
C LEU A 36 -8.18 -3.92 -0.15
N ALA A 37 -6.91 -4.33 -0.05
CA ALA A 37 -5.78 -3.51 -0.46
C ALA A 37 -5.79 -3.22 -1.97
N ILE A 38 -6.12 -4.22 -2.78
CA ILE A 38 -6.23 -4.06 -4.24
C ILE A 38 -7.42 -3.15 -4.58
N ALA A 39 -8.59 -3.38 -3.98
CA ALA A 39 -9.78 -2.55 -4.20
C ALA A 39 -9.53 -1.09 -3.79
N TRP A 40 -8.78 -0.86 -2.70
CA TRP A 40 -8.36 0.48 -2.29
C TRP A 40 -7.50 1.17 -3.35
N CYS A 41 -6.49 0.48 -3.88
CA CYS A 41 -5.64 0.99 -4.97
C CYS A 41 -6.45 1.32 -6.23
N VAL A 42 -7.36 0.42 -6.64
CA VAL A 42 -8.22 0.61 -7.82
C VAL A 42 -9.18 1.78 -7.63
N SER A 43 -9.66 2.02 -6.42
CA SER A 43 -10.62 3.08 -6.12
C SER A 43 -10.04 4.51 -6.19
N ASN A 44 -8.72 4.64 -6.32
CA ASN A 44 -8.05 5.93 -6.38
C ASN A 44 -8.00 6.45 -7.82
N GLU A 45 -8.71 7.54 -8.11
CA GLU A 45 -8.77 8.17 -9.44
C GLU A 45 -7.39 8.60 -9.99
N LYS A 46 -6.39 8.77 -9.13
CA LYS A 46 -5.01 9.11 -9.52
C LYS A 46 -4.18 7.89 -9.95
N VAL A 47 -4.72 6.68 -9.83
CA VAL A 47 -4.06 5.43 -10.18
C VAL A 47 -4.62 4.93 -11.51
N SER A 48 -3.80 4.93 -12.55
CA SER A 48 -4.22 4.40 -13.87
C SER A 48 -4.19 2.87 -13.94
N THR A 49 -3.28 2.23 -13.21
CA THR A 49 -3.09 0.77 -13.26
C THR A 49 -2.55 0.26 -11.94
N VAL A 50 -3.09 -0.88 -11.50
CA VAL A 50 -2.60 -1.63 -10.32
C VAL A 50 -1.83 -2.85 -10.83
N ILE A 51 -0.55 -2.94 -10.48
CA ILE A 51 0.31 -4.09 -10.83
C ILE A 51 0.13 -5.16 -9.76
N LEU A 52 -0.25 -6.37 -10.18
CA LEU A 52 -0.52 -7.50 -9.28
C LEU A 52 0.61 -8.53 -9.37
N GLY A 53 0.95 -9.14 -8.23
CA GLY A 53 1.81 -10.30 -8.15
C GLY A 53 1.01 -11.54 -7.76
N ALA A 54 1.18 -12.65 -8.47
CA ALA A 54 0.58 -13.94 -8.13
C ALA A 54 1.56 -15.08 -8.45
N SER A 55 1.69 -16.03 -7.53
CA SER A 55 2.51 -17.24 -7.70
C SER A 55 1.70 -18.46 -8.14
N SER A 56 0.38 -18.33 -8.23
CA SER A 56 -0.56 -19.38 -8.64
C SER A 56 -1.80 -18.77 -9.29
N ILE A 57 -2.54 -19.60 -10.03
CA ILE A 57 -3.81 -19.19 -10.67
C ILE A 57 -4.84 -18.80 -9.61
N ALA A 58 -4.98 -19.60 -8.54
CA ALA A 58 -5.93 -19.30 -7.47
C ALA A 58 -5.68 -17.93 -6.81
N GLN A 59 -4.41 -17.56 -6.61
CA GLN A 59 -4.07 -16.24 -6.09
C GLN A 59 -4.36 -15.12 -7.10
N LEU A 60 -4.17 -15.38 -8.40
CA LEU A 60 -4.53 -14.43 -9.44
C LEU A 60 -6.06 -14.21 -9.46
N ASP A 61 -6.84 -15.28 -9.39
CA ASP A 61 -8.30 -15.23 -9.35
C ASP A 61 -8.77 -14.43 -8.11
N GLU A 62 -8.22 -14.72 -6.92
CA GLU A 62 -8.53 -13.97 -5.70
C GLU A 62 -8.21 -12.47 -5.84
N ASN A 63 -7.06 -12.14 -6.45
CA ASN A 63 -6.65 -10.75 -6.68
C ASN A 63 -7.60 -10.03 -7.65
N LEU A 64 -8.09 -10.71 -8.70
CA LEU A 64 -9.03 -10.14 -9.66
C LEU A 64 -10.42 -9.95 -9.06
N ASP A 65 -10.85 -10.86 -8.18
CA ASP A 65 -12.12 -10.75 -7.44
C ASP A 65 -12.18 -9.52 -6.53
N ALA A 66 -11.05 -8.86 -6.25
CA ALA A 66 -11.01 -7.57 -5.55
C ALA A 66 -11.90 -6.49 -6.19
N LEU A 67 -12.11 -6.56 -7.51
CA LEU A 67 -12.97 -5.62 -8.25
C LEU A 67 -14.43 -5.64 -7.76
N ASN A 68 -14.90 -6.78 -7.25
CA ASN A 68 -16.26 -6.93 -6.72
C ASN A 68 -16.49 -6.15 -5.42
N PHE A 69 -15.44 -5.59 -4.82
CA PHE A 69 -15.49 -4.88 -3.55
C PHE A 69 -15.24 -3.37 -3.68
N VAL A 70 -14.86 -2.86 -4.86
CA VAL A 70 -14.52 -1.43 -5.07
C VAL A 70 -15.68 -0.52 -4.67
N ASP A 71 -16.91 -0.86 -5.04
CA ASP A 71 -18.10 -0.07 -4.71
C ASP A 71 -18.46 -0.08 -3.22
N LYS A 72 -17.94 -1.06 -2.46
CA LYS A 72 -18.15 -1.17 -1.01
C LYS A 72 -17.19 -0.29 -0.20
N LEU A 73 -16.17 0.30 -0.82
CA LEU A 73 -15.31 1.29 -0.19
C LEU A 73 -16.05 2.63 -0.14
N THR A 74 -17.05 2.75 0.74
CA THR A 74 -17.76 4.03 0.92
C THR A 74 -16.80 5.11 1.46
N PRO A 75 -17.14 6.41 1.36
CA PRO A 75 -16.32 7.49 1.93
C PRO A 75 -15.97 7.27 3.41
N GLU A 76 -16.89 6.70 4.19
CA GLU A 76 -16.70 6.39 5.61
C GLU A 76 -15.68 5.27 5.82
N ILE A 77 -15.75 4.21 5.02
CA ILE A 77 -14.78 3.11 5.05
C ILE A 77 -13.40 3.61 4.62
N ARG A 78 -13.33 4.43 3.57
CA ARG A 78 -12.06 5.03 3.12
C ARG A 78 -11.43 5.88 4.22
N ALA A 79 -12.20 6.72 4.91
CA ALA A 79 -11.70 7.52 6.02
C ALA A 79 -11.12 6.66 7.16
N ARG A 80 -11.77 5.53 7.50
CA ARG A 80 -11.25 4.57 8.50
C ARG A 80 -9.94 3.92 8.05
N ILE A 81 -9.84 3.55 6.76
CA ILE A 81 -8.61 2.98 6.19
C ILE A 81 -7.47 4.00 6.27
N ASP A 82 -7.73 5.26 5.88
CA ASP A 82 -6.73 6.33 5.87
C ASP A 82 -6.20 6.64 7.28
N GLU A 83 -7.07 6.63 8.29
CA GLU A 83 -6.69 6.80 9.69
C GLU A 83 -5.74 5.69 10.17
N ILE A 84 -6.02 4.42 9.82
CA ILE A 84 -5.19 3.28 10.20
C ILE A 84 -3.87 3.28 9.45
N ALA A 85 -3.92 3.48 8.13
CA ALA A 85 -2.74 3.42 7.27
C ALA A 85 -1.76 4.55 7.61
N ALA A 86 -2.28 5.76 7.91
CA ALA A 86 -1.51 6.94 8.27
C ALA A 86 -0.30 7.14 7.35
N VAL A 87 -0.51 7.07 6.03
CA VAL A 87 0.54 7.09 5.02
C VAL A 87 1.22 8.46 5.04
N LYS A 88 2.44 8.53 5.58
CA LYS A 88 3.30 9.71 5.51
C LYS A 88 4.35 9.48 4.43
N LEU A 89 4.08 10.00 3.23
CA LEU A 89 5.09 10.06 2.16
C LEU A 89 6.17 11.06 2.58
N GLN A 90 7.36 10.56 2.88
CA GLN A 90 8.55 11.38 3.01
C GLN A 90 9.39 11.19 1.76
N LEU A 91 9.59 12.26 0.99
CA LEU A 91 10.58 12.24 -0.06
C LEU A 91 11.96 12.18 0.61
N PRO A 92 12.80 11.19 0.28
CA PRO A 92 14.15 11.17 0.80
C PRO A 92 14.86 12.44 0.33
N VAL A 93 15.55 13.11 1.25
CA VAL A 93 16.39 14.25 0.88
C VAL A 93 17.50 13.71 -0.03
N PRO A 94 17.66 14.24 -1.25
CA PRO A 94 18.71 13.78 -2.15
C PRO A 94 20.08 13.93 -1.50
N GLU A 95 20.94 12.93 -1.65
CA GLU A 95 22.31 13.03 -1.14
C GLU A 95 23.02 14.22 -1.79
N ALA A 96 23.74 15.01 -0.98
CA ALA A 96 24.44 16.21 -1.46
C ALA A 96 25.36 15.91 -2.65
N ARG A 97 25.95 14.71 -2.70
CA ARG A 97 26.76 14.25 -3.84
C ARG A 97 25.95 14.16 -5.14
N LEU A 98 24.74 13.60 -5.09
CA LEU A 98 23.88 13.45 -6.26
C LEU A 98 23.40 14.81 -6.78
N VAL A 99 23.13 15.75 -5.86
CA VAL A 99 22.78 17.14 -6.21
C VAL A 99 23.96 17.82 -6.91
N ALA A 100 25.17 17.74 -6.35
CA ALA A 100 26.37 18.32 -6.95
C ALA A 100 26.70 17.69 -8.32
N MET A 101 26.53 16.37 -8.47
CA MET A 101 26.72 15.69 -9.76
C MET A 101 25.68 16.14 -10.80
N ARG A 102 24.42 16.37 -10.40
CA ARG A 102 23.42 16.93 -11.32
C ARG A 102 23.83 18.32 -11.79
N GLU A 103 24.19 19.22 -10.89
CA GLU A 103 24.54 20.61 -11.22
C GLU A 103 25.80 20.74 -12.09
N GLN A 104 26.71 19.77 -12.00
CA GLN A 104 27.95 19.77 -12.78
C GLN A 104 27.75 19.28 -14.23
N TRP A 105 26.76 18.42 -14.50
CA TRP A 105 26.65 17.67 -15.76
C TRP A 105 25.28 17.77 -16.46
N LEU A 106 24.29 18.42 -15.86
CA LEU A 106 22.96 18.71 -16.42
C LEU A 106 22.63 20.20 -16.29
#